data_AF-A0A9D6EJV6-F1
#
_entry.id   AF-A0A9D6EJV6-F1
#
_cell.length_a   1.000
_cell.length_b   1.000
_cell.length_c   1.000
_cell.angle_alpha   90.00
_cell.angle_beta   90.00
_cell.angle_gamma   90.00
#
_symmetry.space_group_name_H-M   'P 1'
#
loop_
_entity.id
_entity.type
_entity.pdbx_description
1 polymer ?
#
loop_
_entity_poly.entity_id
_entity_poly.type
_entity_poly.pdbx_seq_one_letter_code
_entity_poly.pdbx_strand_id
1 'polypeptide(L)'
;VVALGARDIAVATYRESRTSGHMRRTGRLTLCLVDAGMAYYLKGEVREVENPMAGFPGLARFAVTVRAVLVDQAREDVEPEARLTGGITFEVGRDREASVPYWNRLRKALAERGVAVSPR
;
A
#
# COMPACT_ATOMS: atom_id res chain seq x y z
N VAL A 1 -1.18 -2.49 -2.77
CA VAL A 1 0.10 -1.77 -2.58
C VAL A 1 1.15 -2.47 -3.43
N VAL A 2 1.95 -1.73 -4.19
CA VAL A 2 3.04 -2.28 -5.01
C VAL A 2 4.26 -1.37 -4.88
N ALA A 3 5.42 -1.93 -4.58
CA ALA A 3 6.68 -1.21 -4.66
C ALA A 3 7.10 -1.09 -6.14
N LEU A 4 7.31 0.15 -6.60
CA LEU A 4 7.83 0.46 -7.94
C LEU A 4 9.34 0.73 -7.93
N GLY A 5 9.89 0.99 -6.73
CA GLY A 5 11.30 1.25 -6.46
C GLY A 5 11.54 1.36 -4.96
N ALA A 6 12.77 1.70 -4.57
CA ALA A 6 13.17 1.77 -3.15
C ALA A 6 12.42 2.83 -2.33
N ARG A 7 11.91 3.88 -2.98
CA ARG A 7 11.13 4.95 -2.32
C ARG A 7 9.79 5.22 -2.99
N ASP A 8 9.46 4.49 -4.05
CA ASP A 8 8.27 4.74 -4.86
C ASP A 8 7.28 3.59 -4.67
N ILE A 9 6.11 3.91 -4.11
CA ILE A 9 5.06 2.94 -3.85
C ILE A 9 3.78 3.39 -4.53
N ALA A 10 3.14 2.49 -5.26
CA ALA A 10 1.80 2.66 -5.77
C ALA A 10 0.77 2.04 -4.80
N VAL A 11 -0.25 2.81 -4.45
CA VAL A 11 -1.32 2.38 -3.56
C VAL A 11 -2.66 2.53 -4.27
N ALA A 12 -3.52 1.52 -4.14
CA ALA A 12 -4.91 1.62 -4.53
C ALA A 12 -5.77 1.39 -3.29
N THR A 13 -6.72 2.29 -3.04
CA THR A 13 -7.70 2.21 -1.94
C THR A 13 -9.09 2.52 -2.48
N TYR A 14 -10.13 2.09 -1.77
CA TYR A 14 -11.51 2.47 -2.12
C TYR A 14 -11.61 3.99 -2.20
N ARG A 15 -12.08 4.51 -3.34
CA ARG A 15 -12.00 5.94 -3.67
C ARG A 15 -12.75 6.83 -2.68
N GLU A 16 -13.80 6.29 -2.06
CA GLU A 16 -14.68 6.99 -1.10
C GLU A 16 -14.34 6.69 0.36
N SER A 17 -13.29 5.91 0.62
CA SER A 17 -12.89 5.59 2.00
C SER A 17 -12.35 6.81 2.75
N ARG A 18 -12.48 6.77 4.07
CA ARG A 18 -11.85 7.74 4.97
C ARG A 18 -10.34 7.82 4.78
N THR A 19 -9.68 6.70 4.44
CA THR A 19 -8.24 6.65 4.12
C THR A 19 -7.92 7.48 2.90
N SER A 20 -8.65 7.29 1.79
CA SER A 20 -8.48 8.10 0.58
C SER A 20 -8.77 9.58 0.84
N GLY A 21 -9.84 9.88 1.60
CA GLY A 21 -10.15 11.24 2.03
C GLY A 21 -9.04 11.86 2.89
N HIS A 22 -8.44 11.10 3.81
CA HIS A 22 -7.31 11.56 4.61
C HIS A 22 -6.10 11.86 3.73
N MET A 23 -5.70 10.93 2.85
CA MET A 23 -4.56 11.11 1.95
C MET A 23 -4.70 12.35 1.05
N ARG A 24 -5.92 12.62 0.52
CA ARG A 24 -6.18 13.84 -0.26
C ARG A 24 -6.03 15.12 0.55
N ARG A 25 -6.51 15.12 1.80
CA ARG A 25 -6.47 16.31 2.66
C ARG A 25 -5.07 16.59 3.19
N THR A 26 -4.33 15.56 3.59
CA THR A 26 -3.07 15.72 4.31
C THR A 26 -1.85 15.55 3.41
N GLY A 27 -1.99 14.87 2.27
CA GLY A 27 -0.85 14.48 1.45
C GLY A 27 0.09 13.52 2.16
N ARG A 28 -0.36 12.82 3.22
CA ARG A 28 0.47 11.91 4.02
C ARG A 28 -0.14 10.52 4.16
N LEU A 29 0.74 9.53 4.28
CA LEU A 29 0.40 8.14 4.57
C LEU A 29 1.47 7.53 5.49
N THR A 30 1.04 6.62 6.36
CA THR A 30 1.94 5.65 7.00
C THR A 30 1.51 4.25 6.59
N LEU A 31 2.44 3.44 6.10
CA LEU A 31 2.24 2.01 5.84
C LEU A 31 2.96 1.21 6.93
N CYS A 32 2.27 0.25 7.52
CA CYS A 32 2.87 -0.76 8.39
C CYS A 32 3.15 -2.02 7.57
N LEU A 33 4.40 -2.45 7.51
CA LEU A 33 4.81 -3.70 6.88
C LEU A 33 5.16 -4.69 7.97
N VAL A 34 4.45 -5.82 8.01
CA VAL A 34 4.58 -6.84 9.07
C VAL A 34 4.76 -8.20 8.42
N ASP A 35 5.79 -8.93 8.86
CA ASP A 35 6.03 -10.33 8.52
C ASP A 35 6.77 -11.03 9.67
N ALA A 36 7.09 -12.31 9.53
CA ALA A 36 7.88 -13.05 10.51
C ALA A 36 9.20 -12.32 10.81
N GLY A 37 9.43 -12.00 12.09
CA GLY A 37 10.60 -11.24 12.57
C GLY A 37 10.66 -9.77 12.10
N MET A 38 9.60 -9.24 11.46
CA MET A 38 9.67 -7.97 10.76
C MET A 38 8.48 -7.06 11.08
N ALA A 39 8.77 -5.85 11.59
CA ALA A 39 7.83 -4.73 11.54
C ALA A 39 8.54 -3.43 11.14
N TYR A 40 7.94 -2.72 10.18
CA TYR A 40 8.41 -1.42 9.72
C TYR A 40 7.26 -0.45 9.53
N TYR A 41 7.49 0.82 9.86
CA TYR A 41 6.61 1.92 9.47
C TYR A 41 7.25 2.76 8.38
N LEU A 42 6.61 2.81 7.21
CA LEU A 42 6.98 3.69 6.12
C LEU A 42 6.14 4.96 6.21
N LYS A 43 6.77 6.11 6.45
CA LYS A 43 6.11 7.41 6.41
C LYS A 43 6.39 8.03 5.05
N GLY A 44 5.32 8.41 4.35
CA GLY A 44 5.43 8.94 2.99
C GLY A 44 4.55 10.16 2.74
N GLU A 45 4.95 10.91 1.73
CA GLU A 45 4.08 11.87 1.05
C GLU A 45 3.27 11.13 0.00
N VAL A 46 2.02 11.53 -0.20
CA VAL A 46 1.09 10.88 -1.13
C VAL A 46 0.40 11.91 -2.01
N ARG A 47 0.25 11.56 -3.28
CA ARG A 47 -0.56 12.31 -4.25
C ARG A 47 -1.54 11.37 -4.94
N GLU A 48 -2.76 11.86 -5.19
CA GLU A 48 -3.69 11.16 -6.07
C GLU A 48 -3.16 11.21 -7.51
N VAL A 49 -3.21 10.07 -8.20
CA VAL A 49 -2.78 9.93 -9.59
C VAL A 49 -3.99 9.73 -10.50
N GLU A 50 -4.99 8.98 -10.03
CA GLU A 50 -6.11 8.57 -10.86
C GLU A 50 -7.34 8.24 -10.00
N ASN A 51 -8.50 8.80 -10.36
CA ASN A 51 -9.75 8.61 -9.62
C ASN A 51 -10.96 8.87 -10.54
N PRO A 52 -11.72 7.83 -10.93
CA PRO A 52 -11.51 6.42 -10.61
C PRO A 52 -10.29 5.83 -11.33
N MET A 53 -9.69 4.77 -10.77
CA MET A 53 -8.64 4.00 -11.43
C MET A 53 -9.22 3.23 -12.64
N ALA A 54 -8.60 3.36 -13.81
CA ALA A 54 -9.05 2.67 -15.03
C ALA A 54 -9.17 1.16 -14.83
N GLY A 55 -10.31 0.59 -15.24
CA GLY A 55 -10.64 -0.83 -15.03
C GLY A 55 -11.06 -1.20 -13.60
N PHE A 56 -11.00 -0.26 -12.65
CA PHE A 56 -11.34 -0.48 -11.24
C PHE A 56 -12.14 0.72 -10.66
N PRO A 57 -13.41 0.91 -11.05
CA PRO A 57 -14.20 2.11 -10.74
C PRO A 57 -14.38 2.38 -9.23
N GLY A 58 -14.29 1.35 -8.38
CA GLY A 58 -14.36 1.50 -6.93
C GLY A 58 -13.07 1.99 -6.26
N LEU A 59 -11.95 2.05 -7.00
CA LEU A 59 -10.62 2.36 -6.46
C LEU A 59 -10.11 3.70 -6.98
N ALA A 60 -9.24 4.34 -6.19
CA ALA A 60 -8.40 5.44 -6.61
C ALA A 60 -6.92 5.03 -6.49
N ARG A 61 -6.09 5.49 -7.42
CA ARG A 61 -4.64 5.26 -7.43
C ARG A 61 -3.93 6.45 -6.80
N PHE A 62 -2.98 6.14 -5.93
CA PHE A 62 -2.10 7.10 -5.29
C PHE A 62 -0.64 6.72 -5.52
N ALA A 63 0.20 7.72 -5.74
CA ALA A 63 1.65 7.59 -5.72
C ALA A 63 2.17 8.06 -4.37
N VAL A 64 3.03 7.26 -3.76
CA VAL A 64 3.64 7.51 -2.46
C VAL A 64 5.15 7.59 -2.62
N THR A 65 5.73 8.66 -2.10
CA THR A 65 7.19 8.80 -1.95
C THR A 65 7.55 8.58 -0.49
N VAL A 66 8.32 7.54 -0.20
CA VAL A 66 8.78 7.22 1.15
C VAL A 66 9.78 8.27 1.60
N ARG A 67 9.51 8.89 2.76
CA ARG A 67 10.34 9.92 3.38
C ARG A 67 11.11 9.39 4.58
N ALA A 68 10.53 8.47 5.34
CA ALA A 68 11.19 7.83 6.47
C ALA A 68 10.77 6.37 6.60
N VAL A 69 11.70 5.57 7.12
CA VAL A 69 11.48 4.17 7.52
C VAL A 69 11.81 4.08 8.99
N LEU A 70 10.85 3.64 9.79
CA LEU A 70 11.07 3.32 11.20
C LEU A 70 11.11 1.81 11.33
N VAL A 71 12.17 1.31 11.95
CA VAL A 71 12.33 -0.12 12.26
C VAL A 71 11.71 -0.35 13.63
N ASP A 72 10.73 -1.25 13.68
CA ASP A 72 9.99 -1.60 14.91
C ASP A 72 10.07 -3.12 15.16
N GLN A 73 11.22 -3.71 14.83
CA GLN A 73 11.45 -5.13 15.04
C GLN A 73 11.65 -5.39 16.53
N ALA A 74 11.00 -6.44 17.05
CA ALA A 74 11.30 -6.99 18.37
C ALA A 74 12.77 -7.41 18.37
N ARG A 75 13.61 -6.64 19.07
CA ARG A 75 15.03 -6.93 19.14
C ARG A 75 15.23 -8.04 20.16
N GLU A 76 15.95 -9.09 19.78
CA GLU A 76 16.20 -10.25 20.65
C GLU A 76 16.90 -9.85 21.97
N ASP A 77 17.69 -8.77 21.94
CA ASP A 77 18.39 -8.24 23.12
C ASP A 77 17.52 -7.34 24.03
N VAL A 78 16.31 -6.99 23.59
CA VAL A 78 15.37 -6.14 24.34
C VAL A 78 14.10 -6.90 24.72
N GLU A 79 13.61 -7.77 23.83
CA GLU A 79 12.36 -8.53 23.96
C GLU A 79 12.56 -10.01 23.51
N PRO A 80 13.39 -10.81 24.22
CA PRO A 80 13.77 -12.16 23.78
C PRO A 80 12.61 -13.15 23.69
N GLU A 81 11.50 -12.91 24.39
CA GLU A 81 10.38 -13.84 24.50
C GLU A 81 9.25 -13.57 23.50
N ALA A 82 9.28 -12.43 22.79
CA ALA A 82 8.24 -12.02 21.88
C ALA A 82 8.80 -11.82 20.47
N ARG A 83 8.26 -12.58 19.50
CA ARG A 83 8.59 -12.39 18.07
C ARG A 83 7.36 -12.48 17.20
N LEU A 84 7.35 -11.70 16.13
CA LEU A 84 6.37 -11.86 15.07
C LEU A 84 6.63 -13.18 14.35
N THR A 85 5.60 -14.03 14.26
CA THR A 85 5.69 -15.34 13.61
C THR A 85 5.12 -15.34 12.20
N GLY A 86 4.52 -14.23 11.76
CA GLY A 86 3.98 -14.06 10.41
C GLY A 86 3.38 -12.67 10.21
N GLY A 87 2.86 -12.43 9.00
CA GLY A 87 2.17 -11.19 8.65
C GLY A 87 0.68 -11.16 9.03
N ILE A 88 0.00 -10.09 8.61
CA ILE A 88 -1.44 -9.92 8.80
C ILE A 88 -2.19 -10.77 7.78
N THR A 89 -3.03 -11.69 8.26
CA THR A 89 -3.92 -12.51 7.43
C THR A 89 -5.34 -11.98 7.44
N PHE A 90 -6.11 -12.27 6.39
CA PHE A 90 -7.51 -11.91 6.28
C PHE A 90 -8.26 -12.92 5.42
N GLU A 91 -9.56 -13.03 5.66
CA GLU A 91 -10.46 -13.82 4.83
C GLU A 91 -11.13 -12.94 3.78
N VAL A 92 -11.33 -13.52 2.60
CA VAL A 92 -12.05 -12.86 1.51
C VAL A 92 -13.44 -13.48 1.44
N GLY A 93 -14.49 -12.66 1.49
CA GLY A 93 -15.88 -13.15 1.40
C GLY A 93 -16.32 -13.66 0.01
N ARG A 94 -15.38 -13.87 -0.91
CA ARG A 94 -15.62 -14.43 -2.25
C ARG A 94 -14.68 -15.60 -2.47
N ASP A 95 -15.06 -16.49 -3.37
CA ASP A 95 -14.27 -17.65 -3.75
C ASP A 95 -12.81 -17.28 -4.12
N ARG A 96 -11.86 -18.11 -3.67
CA ARG A 96 -10.43 -17.86 -3.84
C ARG A 96 -10.00 -17.93 -5.31
N GLU A 97 -10.47 -18.92 -6.06
CA GLU A 97 -10.15 -19.09 -7.47
C GLU A 97 -10.69 -17.92 -8.29
N ALA A 98 -11.87 -17.41 -7.93
CA ALA A 98 -12.41 -16.19 -8.54
C ALA A 98 -11.64 -14.91 -8.14
N SER A 99 -11.03 -14.88 -6.95
CA SER A 99 -10.35 -13.71 -6.39
C SER A 99 -8.96 -13.46 -6.97
N VAL A 100 -8.18 -14.53 -7.19
CA VAL A 100 -6.78 -14.44 -7.61
C VAL A 100 -6.63 -13.70 -8.95
N PRO A 101 -7.42 -14.00 -10.00
CA PRO A 101 -7.35 -13.26 -11.27
C PRO A 101 -7.64 -11.76 -11.11
N TYR A 102 -8.61 -11.40 -10.28
CA TYR A 102 -8.91 -9.99 -9.99
C TYR A 102 -7.71 -9.30 -9.34
N TRP A 103 -7.12 -9.90 -8.31
CA TRP A 103 -5.98 -9.33 -7.60
C TRP A 103 -4.74 -9.22 -8.49
N ASN A 104 -4.50 -10.20 -9.36
CA ASN A 104 -3.41 -10.15 -10.33
C ASN A 104 -3.58 -9.02 -11.35
N ARG A 105 -4.80 -8.81 -11.87
CA ARG A 105 -5.09 -7.67 -12.75
C ARG A 105 -4.91 -6.34 -12.02
N LEU A 106 -5.39 -6.23 -10.79
CA LEU A 106 -5.21 -5.01 -9.99
C LEU A 106 -3.73 -4.74 -9.70
N ARG A 107 -2.96 -5.75 -9.32
CA ARG A 107 -1.52 -5.64 -9.07
C ARG A 107 -0.79 -5.19 -10.34
N LYS A 108 -1.08 -5.79 -11.50
CA LYS A 108 -0.49 -5.42 -12.77
C LYS A 108 -0.81 -3.98 -13.15
N ALA A 109 -2.09 -3.62 -13.13
CA ALA A 109 -2.52 -2.25 -13.39
C ALA A 109 -1.82 -1.29 -12.43
N LEU A 110 -1.82 -1.56 -11.12
CA LEU A 110 -1.18 -0.69 -10.12
C LEU A 110 0.35 -0.56 -10.30
N ALA A 111 0.99 -1.59 -10.85
CA ALA A 111 2.43 -1.58 -11.16
C ALA A 111 2.77 -0.74 -12.40
N GLU A 112 1.83 -0.57 -13.32
CA GLU A 112 1.99 0.30 -14.48
C GLU A 112 2.04 1.76 -13.99
N ARG A 113 3.14 2.46 -14.30
CA ARG A 113 3.28 3.88 -13.99
C ARG A 113 2.14 4.61 -14.69
N GLY A 114 1.22 5.21 -13.93
CA GLY A 114 0.29 6.17 -14.49
C GLY A 114 1.12 7.22 -15.22
N VAL A 115 0.99 7.28 -16.55
CA VAL A 115 1.71 8.24 -17.38
C VAL A 115 1.40 9.61 -16.80
N ALA A 116 2.42 10.25 -16.21
CA ALA A 116 2.33 11.65 -15.87
C ALA A 116 2.29 12.39 -17.21
N VAL A 117 1.08 12.72 -17.68
CA VAL A 117 0.95 13.81 -18.64
C VAL A 117 1.30 15.06 -17.84
N SER A 118 2.55 15.51 -17.98
CA SER A 118 2.95 16.83 -17.50
C SER A 118 2.09 17.87 -18.23
N PRO A 119 1.48 18.84 -17.54
CA PRO A 119 1.05 20.05 -18.23
C PRO A 119 2.31 20.73 -18.78
N ARG A 120 2.13 21.34 -19.96
CA ARG A 120 3.16 22.04 -20.72
C ARG A 120 3.83 23.14 -19.91
#